data_AF-A0A7Y5JLI3-F1
#
_entry.id   AF-A0A7Y5JLI3-F1
#
_cell.length_a   1.000
_cell.length_b   1.000
_cell.length_c   1.000
_cell.angle_alpha   90.00
_cell.angle_beta   90.00
_cell.angle_gamma   90.00
#
_symmetry.space_group_name_H-M   'P 1'
#
loop_
_entity.id
_entity.type
_entity.pdbx_description
1 polymer ?
#
loop_
_entity_poly.entity_id
_entity_poly.type
_entity_poly.pdbx_seq_one_letter_code
_entity_poly.pdbx_strand_id
1 'polypeptide(L)'
;MRSLCAACLATLILITSAGTAQRLRDEDAESRNFRCRSGQRLSSVADSALIFVAISIPYDNLTFVRGPQDGFAARVDASFTLIDKEGNLSAERSVIIDVFTSVFKETNSRTLNAVRSEEFFVKPGDYDVTVVLTDKETKRKARWSGQVSAALMDSLLSVSDLYWIESDSLNEESDVPKVIDNFSNREEPATIAIDLVSVARDTLNVTWSVSGEDGKDIATSVQRIVPNGSVQRLEYVVVMKNLPVQKYTVSFEALGFGRREAREITFNVNIPGVPASITDLGEAIRQVKYIATAEENRRLRSASVIDREQLFREFWKRRDPTPETARNELMEEYYFRVEYSDEKYSTHRPGWETDRGRIYIMYGEPSDIERHPFESGSRPYEIWYYHNLNRRFVFVDYTGFGDYTLAGPQWGY
;
A
#
# COMPACT_ATOMS: atom_id res chain seq x y z
N MET A 1 -67.47 3.47 3.21
CA MET A 1 -66.70 4.72 3.27
C MET A 1 -65.54 4.48 4.23
N ARG A 2 -64.29 4.42 3.71
CA ARG A 2 -62.95 4.60 4.37
C ARG A 2 -62.67 3.91 5.73
N SER A 3 -61.51 3.37 6.11
CA SER A 3 -60.21 3.02 5.52
C SER A 3 -59.30 2.49 6.66
N LEU A 4 -58.34 1.60 6.33
CA LEU A 4 -56.96 1.52 6.88
C LEU A 4 -56.73 0.99 8.32
N CYS A 5 -56.09 -0.19 8.45
CA CYS A 5 -54.65 -0.43 8.83
C CYS A 5 -54.46 -0.55 10.36
N ALA A 6 -53.53 -1.31 10.95
CA ALA A 6 -52.43 -2.18 10.51
C ALA A 6 -51.95 -2.96 11.77
N ALA A 7 -51.24 -4.08 11.55
CA ALA A 7 -50.12 -4.62 12.36
C ALA A 7 -50.15 -6.16 12.45
N CYS A 8 -49.75 -6.81 11.35
CA CYS A 8 -49.20 -8.17 11.43
C CYS A 8 -47.72 -8.07 11.82
N LEU A 9 -47.35 -8.67 12.94
CA LEU A 9 -45.97 -8.98 13.30
C LEU A 9 -45.39 -9.92 12.23
N ALA A 10 -44.46 -9.44 11.42
CA ALA A 10 -43.57 -10.28 10.63
C ALA A 10 -42.24 -10.40 11.39
N THR A 11 -41.98 -11.59 11.89
CA THR A 11 -40.73 -12.01 12.53
C THR A 11 -39.61 -11.95 11.49
N LEU A 12 -38.71 -10.97 11.64
CA LEU A 12 -37.51 -10.85 10.82
C LEU A 12 -36.52 -11.94 11.26
N ILE A 13 -36.42 -13.02 10.48
CA ILE A 13 -35.33 -13.99 10.61
C ILE A 13 -34.10 -13.33 9.99
N LEU A 14 -33.21 -12.82 10.84
CA LEU A 14 -31.84 -12.44 10.48
C LEU A 14 -31.10 -13.72 10.07
N ILE A 15 -31.12 -14.03 8.77
CA ILE A 15 -30.15 -14.95 8.19
C ILE A 15 -28.88 -14.11 8.00
N THR A 16 -27.99 -14.18 8.98
CA THR A 16 -26.59 -13.77 8.84
C THR A 16 -25.96 -14.68 7.78
N SER A 17 -25.93 -14.25 6.53
CA SER A 17 -25.05 -14.87 5.54
C SER A 17 -23.63 -14.50 5.93
N ALA A 18 -22.84 -15.52 6.27
CA ALA A 18 -21.40 -15.41 6.41
C ALA A 18 -20.83 -15.04 5.03
N GLY A 19 -20.80 -13.74 4.73
CA GLY A 19 -19.98 -13.20 3.66
C GLY A 19 -18.53 -13.42 4.07
N THR A 20 -17.86 -14.31 3.37
CA THR A 20 -16.40 -14.44 3.36
C THR A 20 -15.80 -13.11 2.91
N ALA A 21 -15.66 -12.19 3.85
CA ALA A 21 -14.74 -11.07 3.74
C ALA A 21 -13.35 -11.69 3.68
N GLN A 22 -12.83 -11.83 2.46
CA GLN A 22 -11.50 -12.29 2.16
C GLN A 22 -10.53 -11.20 2.66
N ARG A 23 -10.24 -11.25 3.96
CA ARG A 23 -9.16 -10.47 4.58
C ARG A 23 -7.86 -10.97 3.96
N LEU A 24 -7.30 -10.18 3.05
CA LEU A 24 -5.88 -10.23 2.69
C LEU A 24 -5.08 -10.16 4.01
N ARG A 25 -4.61 -11.31 4.48
CA ARG A 25 -3.84 -11.45 5.74
C ARG A 25 -2.35 -11.46 5.40
N ASP A 26 -1.68 -10.49 6.01
CA ASP A 26 -0.26 -10.39 6.39
C ASP A 26 0.77 -11.06 5.48
N GLU A 27 1.41 -10.21 4.66
CA GLU A 27 2.67 -10.49 3.96
C GLU A 27 3.81 -10.65 4.98
N ASP A 28 4.54 -11.76 4.91
CA ASP A 28 5.76 -11.95 5.72
C ASP A 28 6.80 -10.87 5.42
N ALA A 29 7.40 -10.32 6.49
CA ALA A 29 8.37 -9.23 6.49
C ALA A 29 9.69 -9.49 5.73
N GLU A 30 9.85 -10.66 5.09
CA GLU A 30 11.00 -11.02 4.25
C GLU A 30 10.93 -10.44 2.82
N SER A 31 9.83 -9.77 2.44
CA SER A 31 9.54 -9.32 1.06
C SER A 31 10.18 -8.00 0.60
N ARG A 32 11.13 -7.40 1.34
CA ARG A 32 11.66 -6.06 0.99
C ARG A 32 12.27 -5.93 -0.42
N ASN A 33 12.61 -7.05 -1.06
CA ASN A 33 13.30 -7.07 -2.36
C ASN A 33 12.35 -7.04 -3.58
N PHE A 34 11.11 -7.52 -3.46
CA PHE A 34 10.13 -7.50 -4.54
C PHE A 34 8.72 -7.71 -4.00
N ARG A 35 7.72 -7.25 -4.76
CA ARG A 35 6.31 -7.44 -4.40
C ARG A 35 5.72 -8.56 -5.23
N CYS A 36 4.74 -9.24 -4.67
CA CYS A 36 4.03 -10.32 -5.34
C CYS A 36 2.54 -10.24 -4.99
N ARG A 37 1.69 -10.55 -5.96
CA ARG A 37 0.24 -10.64 -5.81
C ARG A 37 -0.26 -11.90 -6.50
N SER A 38 -1.13 -12.62 -5.83
CA SER A 38 -1.86 -13.74 -6.40
C SER A 38 -3.36 -13.54 -6.27
N GLY A 39 -4.13 -14.08 -7.20
CA GLY A 39 -5.57 -14.03 -7.17
C GLY A 39 -6.20 -14.98 -8.18
N GLN A 40 -7.51 -15.08 -8.15
CA GLN A 40 -8.30 -15.87 -9.09
C GLN A 40 -8.72 -15.04 -10.30
N ARG A 41 -8.52 -15.57 -11.51
CA ARG A 41 -9.19 -15.16 -12.75
C ARG A 41 -10.27 -16.16 -13.13
N LEU A 42 -11.13 -15.79 -14.08
CA LEU A 42 -12.11 -16.69 -14.66
C LEU A 42 -11.57 -17.34 -15.92
N SER A 43 -11.95 -18.60 -16.17
CA SER A 43 -11.60 -19.32 -17.39
C SER A 43 -12.77 -20.06 -17.99
N SER A 44 -12.75 -20.26 -19.31
CA SER A 44 -13.69 -21.14 -20.01
C SER A 44 -13.36 -22.63 -19.88
N VAL A 45 -12.23 -22.99 -19.26
CA VAL A 45 -11.82 -24.39 -19.08
C VAL A 45 -12.67 -25.06 -17.99
N ALA A 46 -13.39 -26.11 -18.38
CA ALA A 46 -14.24 -26.87 -17.45
C ALA A 46 -13.42 -27.51 -16.32
N ASP A 47 -14.04 -27.59 -15.13
CA ASP A 47 -13.51 -28.24 -13.92
C ASP A 47 -12.15 -27.73 -13.42
N SER A 48 -11.71 -26.58 -13.92
CA SER A 48 -10.45 -25.93 -13.52
C SER A 48 -10.72 -24.49 -13.09
N ALA A 49 -9.92 -24.00 -12.16
CA ALA A 49 -9.85 -22.59 -11.81
C ALA A 49 -8.52 -22.01 -12.33
N LEU A 50 -8.51 -20.69 -12.58
CA LEU A 50 -7.34 -19.99 -13.08
C LEU A 50 -6.80 -19.09 -11.98
N ILE A 51 -5.56 -19.34 -11.56
CA ILE A 51 -4.83 -18.48 -10.63
C ILE A 51 -3.82 -17.68 -11.44
N PHE A 52 -3.72 -16.38 -11.17
CA PHE A 52 -2.58 -15.58 -11.61
C PHE A 52 -1.62 -15.35 -10.44
N VAL A 53 -0.34 -15.25 -10.74
CA VAL A 53 0.69 -14.79 -9.81
C VAL A 53 1.53 -13.74 -10.53
N ALA A 54 1.47 -12.51 -10.05
CA ALA A 54 2.17 -11.36 -10.59
C ALA A 54 3.24 -10.86 -9.62
N ILE A 55 4.39 -10.45 -10.15
CA ILE A 55 5.51 -9.88 -9.40
C ILE A 55 5.93 -8.53 -9.95
N SER A 56 6.47 -7.69 -9.06
CA SER A 56 7.03 -6.39 -9.39
C SER A 56 8.33 -6.18 -8.62
N ILE A 57 9.42 -5.95 -9.36
CA ILE A 57 10.78 -5.86 -8.83
C ILE A 57 11.33 -4.45 -9.10
N PRO A 58 11.56 -3.63 -8.07
CA PRO A 58 12.21 -2.32 -8.22
C PRO A 58 13.57 -2.45 -8.88
N TYR A 59 13.93 -1.51 -9.76
CA TYR A 59 15.22 -1.56 -10.47
C TYR A 59 16.41 -1.49 -9.50
N ASP A 60 16.31 -0.76 -8.39
CA ASP A 60 17.36 -0.69 -7.36
C ASP A 60 17.59 -2.01 -6.61
N ASN A 61 16.69 -2.99 -6.75
CA ASN A 61 16.85 -4.35 -6.22
C ASN A 61 17.41 -5.33 -7.27
N LEU A 62 17.68 -4.88 -8.49
CA LEU A 62 18.27 -5.67 -9.56
C LEU A 62 19.77 -5.41 -9.68
N THR A 63 20.57 -6.44 -9.94
CA THR A 63 21.98 -6.27 -10.27
C THR A 63 22.14 -5.97 -11.76
N PHE A 64 22.33 -4.70 -12.08
CA PHE A 64 22.65 -4.27 -13.44
C PHE A 64 24.13 -4.42 -13.76
N VAL A 65 24.43 -5.03 -14.91
CA VAL A 65 25.77 -5.13 -15.50
C VAL A 65 25.84 -4.41 -16.84
N ARG A 66 27.05 -4.04 -17.26
CA ARG A 66 27.24 -3.36 -18.56
C ARG A 66 26.86 -4.30 -19.70
N GLY A 67 25.87 -3.90 -20.49
CA GLY A 67 25.34 -4.68 -21.61
C GLY A 67 26.05 -4.40 -22.95
N PRO A 68 25.78 -5.20 -24.00
CA PRO A 68 26.51 -5.13 -25.28
C PRO A 68 26.31 -3.88 -26.16
N GLN A 69 25.61 -2.84 -25.70
CA GLN A 69 25.23 -1.66 -26.50
C GLN A 69 25.28 -0.34 -25.69
N ASP A 70 26.33 -0.16 -24.89
CA ASP A 70 26.52 0.99 -23.98
C ASP A 70 25.37 1.22 -22.95
N GLY A 71 24.48 0.24 -22.79
CA GLY A 71 23.45 0.21 -21.76
C GLY A 71 23.80 -0.72 -20.59
N PHE A 72 22.80 -0.93 -19.74
CA PHE A 72 22.84 -1.76 -18.55
C PHE A 72 21.76 -2.83 -18.66
N ALA A 73 22.10 -4.06 -18.29
CA ALA A 73 21.17 -5.17 -18.29
C ALA A 73 21.16 -5.88 -16.94
N ALA A 74 19.99 -6.32 -16.49
CA ALA A 74 19.84 -7.18 -15.33
C ALA A 74 19.05 -8.43 -15.72
N ARG A 75 19.40 -9.57 -15.11
CA ARG A 75 18.76 -10.85 -15.38
C ARG A 75 18.41 -11.58 -14.09
N VAL A 76 17.13 -11.94 -13.95
CA VAL A 76 16.58 -12.64 -12.79
C VAL A 76 15.87 -13.92 -13.23
N ASP A 77 16.08 -14.99 -12.49
CA ASP A 77 15.33 -16.25 -12.63
C ASP A 77 14.19 -16.25 -11.61
N ALA A 78 12.95 -16.32 -12.06
CA ALA A 78 11.76 -16.31 -11.21
C ALA A 78 11.09 -17.69 -11.26
N SER A 79 11.02 -18.36 -10.11
CA SER A 79 10.34 -19.64 -9.92
C SER A 79 9.05 -19.43 -9.12
N PHE A 80 7.95 -19.89 -9.68
CA PHE A 80 6.59 -19.82 -9.13
C PHE A 80 6.14 -21.23 -8.79
N THR A 81 5.67 -21.44 -7.57
CA THR A 81 5.25 -22.76 -7.07
C THR A 81 3.90 -22.64 -6.37
N LEU A 82 2.95 -23.51 -6.71
CA LEU A 82 1.65 -23.63 -6.06
C LEU A 82 1.56 -25.01 -5.40
N ILE A 83 1.30 -25.02 -4.09
CA ILE A 83 1.14 -26.23 -3.28
C ILE A 83 -0.28 -26.25 -2.72
N ASP A 84 -1.00 -27.36 -2.86
CA ASP A 84 -2.34 -27.52 -2.28
C ASP A 84 -2.30 -27.66 -0.75
N LYS A 85 -3.45 -27.63 -0.08
CA LYS A 85 -3.51 -27.77 1.39
C LYS A 85 -3.07 -29.14 1.90
N GLU A 86 -3.10 -30.16 1.06
CA GLU A 86 -2.58 -31.50 1.35
C GLU A 86 -1.04 -31.57 1.24
N GLY A 87 -0.39 -30.50 0.75
CA GLY A 87 1.05 -30.41 0.60
C GLY A 87 1.58 -30.95 -0.74
N ASN A 88 0.71 -31.24 -1.71
CA ASN A 88 1.11 -31.71 -3.03
C ASN A 88 1.41 -30.53 -3.96
N LEU A 89 2.44 -30.72 -4.78
CA LEU A 89 2.77 -29.78 -5.85
C LEU A 89 1.65 -29.79 -6.90
N SER A 90 0.98 -28.65 -7.04
CA SER A 90 -0.10 -28.48 -8.02
C SER A 90 0.40 -27.85 -9.32
N ALA A 91 1.31 -26.88 -9.24
CA ALA A 91 1.95 -26.29 -10.40
C ALA A 91 3.31 -25.68 -10.08
N GLU A 92 4.21 -25.68 -11.07
CA GLU A 92 5.49 -24.99 -11.00
C GLU A 92 5.83 -24.37 -12.37
N ARG A 93 6.39 -23.17 -12.38
CA ARG A 93 6.93 -22.52 -13.59
C ARG A 93 8.15 -21.70 -13.25
N SER A 94 9.17 -21.76 -14.10
CA SER A 94 10.37 -20.93 -13.99
C SER A 94 10.56 -20.10 -15.26
N VAL A 95 10.82 -18.80 -15.11
CA VAL A 95 10.98 -17.86 -16.22
C VAL A 95 12.17 -16.93 -15.99
N ILE A 96 12.82 -16.52 -17.07
CA ILE A 96 13.90 -15.54 -17.03
C ILE A 96 13.31 -14.16 -17.33
N ILE A 97 13.61 -13.21 -16.46
CA ILE A 97 13.24 -11.79 -16.60
C ILE A 97 14.50 -11.04 -16.99
N ASP A 98 14.50 -10.50 -18.20
CA ASP A 98 15.56 -9.65 -18.74
C ASP A 98 15.11 -8.19 -18.71
N VAL A 99 15.93 -7.34 -18.12
CA VAL A 99 15.67 -5.89 -17.99
C VAL A 99 16.82 -5.14 -18.63
N PHE A 100 16.51 -4.15 -19.46
CA PHE A 100 17.49 -3.31 -20.13
C PHE A 100 17.16 -1.83 -19.96
N THR A 101 18.18 -1.02 -19.70
CA THR A 101 18.11 0.44 -19.76
C THR A 101 19.38 1.03 -20.35
N SER A 102 19.28 2.10 -21.13
CA SER A 102 20.43 2.87 -21.61
C SER A 102 20.88 3.97 -20.63
N VAL A 103 20.10 4.23 -19.56
CA VAL A 103 20.32 5.35 -18.64
C VAL A 103 20.80 4.84 -17.29
N PHE A 104 22.04 5.18 -16.92
CA PHE A 104 22.62 4.73 -15.65
C PHE A 104 21.76 5.09 -14.42
N LYS A 105 21.15 6.28 -14.39
CA LYS A 105 20.31 6.75 -13.27
C LYS A 105 19.10 5.83 -13.02
N GLU A 106 18.59 5.17 -14.05
CA GLU A 106 17.44 4.27 -13.95
C GLU A 106 17.78 2.97 -13.22
N THR A 107 19.03 2.51 -13.28
CA THR A 107 19.48 1.27 -12.62
C THR A 107 19.32 1.27 -11.10
N ASN A 108 19.17 2.45 -10.49
CA ASN A 108 18.95 2.63 -9.06
C ASN A 108 17.55 3.21 -8.77
N SER A 109 16.61 3.03 -9.69
CA SER A 109 15.24 3.56 -9.56
C SER A 109 14.37 2.66 -8.67
N ARG A 110 13.66 3.30 -7.74
CA ARG A 110 12.58 2.67 -6.93
C ARG A 110 11.20 2.78 -7.56
N THR A 111 11.08 3.58 -8.62
CA THR A 111 9.80 3.85 -9.28
C THR A 111 9.67 3.05 -10.59
N LEU A 112 10.80 2.73 -11.23
CA LEU A 112 10.82 1.78 -12.34
C LEU A 112 10.88 0.38 -11.78
N ASN A 113 10.00 -0.48 -12.29
CA ASN A 113 9.86 -1.85 -11.84
C ASN A 113 9.89 -2.79 -13.04
N ALA A 114 10.52 -3.96 -12.86
CA ALA A 114 10.37 -5.08 -13.77
C ALA A 114 9.16 -5.89 -13.31
N VAL A 115 8.17 -6.06 -14.18
CA VAL A 115 6.90 -6.71 -13.86
C VAL A 115 6.76 -7.99 -14.66
N ARG A 116 6.19 -9.03 -14.05
CA ARG A 116 5.89 -10.31 -14.71
C ARG A 116 4.64 -10.94 -14.10
N SER A 117 3.82 -11.59 -14.91
CA SER A 117 2.67 -12.37 -14.45
C SER A 117 2.66 -13.75 -15.10
N GLU A 118 2.27 -14.75 -14.33
CA GLU A 118 2.10 -16.13 -14.78
C GLU A 118 0.72 -16.66 -14.37
N GLU A 119 0.10 -17.43 -15.26
CA GLU A 119 -1.22 -18.03 -15.03
C GLU A 119 -1.14 -19.55 -14.96
N PHE A 120 -1.91 -20.12 -14.02
CA PHE A 120 -1.93 -21.53 -13.66
C PHE A 120 -3.35 -22.07 -13.65
N PHE A 121 -3.60 -23.10 -14.44
CA PHE A 121 -4.80 -23.92 -14.33
C PHE A 121 -4.64 -24.92 -13.19
N VAL A 122 -5.53 -24.82 -12.21
CA VAL A 122 -5.51 -25.68 -11.02
C VAL A 122 -6.91 -26.23 -10.74
N LYS A 123 -7.01 -27.23 -9.87
CA LYS A 123 -8.32 -27.66 -9.35
C LYS A 123 -8.88 -26.59 -8.41
N PRO A 124 -10.19 -26.53 -8.18
CA PRO A 124 -10.74 -25.71 -7.11
C PRO A 124 -10.16 -26.10 -5.75
N GLY A 125 -9.75 -25.13 -4.95
CA GLY A 125 -9.10 -25.36 -3.66
C GLY A 125 -8.31 -24.15 -3.16
N ASP A 126 -7.70 -24.29 -2.00
CA ASP A 126 -6.79 -23.31 -1.43
C ASP A 126 -5.34 -23.72 -1.70
N TYR A 127 -4.50 -22.74 -2.00
CA TYR A 127 -3.11 -22.95 -2.39
C TYR A 127 -2.17 -22.04 -1.61
N ASP A 128 -1.04 -22.60 -1.21
CA ASP A 128 0.11 -21.84 -0.76
C ASP A 128 0.99 -21.54 -1.98
N VAL A 129 1.21 -20.26 -2.25
CA VAL A 129 1.99 -19.76 -3.37
C VAL A 129 3.37 -19.37 -2.86
N THR A 130 4.41 -19.86 -3.51
CA THR A 130 5.80 -19.45 -3.28
C THR A 130 6.36 -18.86 -4.55
N VAL A 131 7.02 -17.70 -4.42
CA VAL A 131 7.84 -17.14 -5.50
C VAL A 131 9.27 -17.00 -5.01
N VAL A 132 10.22 -17.50 -5.80
CA VAL A 132 11.66 -17.37 -5.54
C VAL A 132 12.31 -16.66 -6.71
N LEU A 133 12.90 -15.50 -6.44
CA LEU A 133 13.75 -14.78 -7.38
C LEU A 133 15.21 -15.14 -7.13
N THR A 134 15.97 -15.45 -8.16
CA THR A 134 17.41 -15.67 -8.11
C THR A 134 18.10 -14.72 -9.08
N ASP A 135 18.87 -13.78 -8.54
CA ASP A 135 19.70 -12.87 -9.32
C ASP A 135 20.82 -13.66 -10.03
N LYS A 136 20.94 -13.53 -11.35
CA LYS A 136 21.89 -14.35 -12.13
C LYS A 136 23.34 -13.96 -11.93
N GLU A 137 23.63 -12.73 -11.52
CA GLU A 137 24.99 -12.23 -11.32
C GLU A 137 25.50 -12.58 -9.92
N THR A 138 24.72 -12.25 -8.89
CA THR A 138 25.11 -12.41 -7.48
C THR A 138 24.70 -13.76 -6.88
N LYS A 139 23.80 -14.50 -7.54
CA LYS A 139 23.14 -15.73 -7.03
C LYS A 139 22.32 -15.53 -5.76
N ARG A 140 22.12 -14.28 -5.32
CA ARG A 140 21.26 -13.97 -4.18
C ARG A 140 19.83 -14.36 -4.49
N LYS A 141 19.15 -14.88 -3.48
CA LYS A 141 17.75 -15.28 -3.57
C LYS A 141 16.89 -14.36 -2.74
N ALA A 142 15.72 -14.03 -3.27
CA ALA A 142 14.62 -13.44 -2.52
C ALA A 142 13.43 -14.38 -2.60
N ARG A 143 12.69 -14.52 -1.51
CA ARG A 143 11.52 -15.39 -1.43
C ARG A 143 10.31 -14.57 -1.00
N TRP A 144 9.17 -14.90 -1.59
CA TRP A 144 7.86 -14.48 -1.13
C TRP A 144 6.98 -15.71 -0.95
N SER A 145 6.07 -15.66 0.02
CA SER A 145 5.08 -16.69 0.26
C SER A 145 3.74 -16.05 0.58
N GLY A 146 2.66 -16.63 0.07
CA GLY A 146 1.30 -16.14 0.28
C GLY A 146 0.27 -17.23 0.02
N GLN A 147 -1.01 -16.89 0.13
CA GLN A 147 -2.11 -17.84 -0.05
C GLN A 147 -3.11 -17.31 -1.07
N VAL A 148 -3.73 -18.23 -1.81
CA VAL A 148 -4.79 -17.92 -2.77
C VAL A 148 -5.84 -19.02 -2.75
N SER A 149 -7.10 -18.61 -2.83
CA SER A 149 -8.24 -19.52 -2.96
C SER A 149 -8.74 -19.47 -4.39
N ALA A 150 -9.00 -20.64 -4.97
CA ALA A 150 -9.54 -20.76 -6.30
C ALA A 150 -10.87 -21.53 -6.24
N ALA A 151 -11.97 -20.81 -6.45
CA ALA A 151 -13.30 -21.38 -6.47
C ALA A 151 -13.66 -21.91 -7.86
N LEU A 152 -14.45 -22.99 -7.91
CA LEU A 152 -15.08 -23.41 -9.16
C LEU A 152 -16.07 -22.34 -9.62
N MET A 153 -16.12 -22.11 -10.93
CA MET A 153 -17.06 -21.17 -11.51
C MET A 153 -18.50 -21.69 -11.36
N ASP A 154 -19.33 -20.94 -10.64
CA ASP A 154 -20.79 -21.09 -10.66
C ASP A 154 -21.33 -20.56 -11.99
N SER A 155 -22.12 -21.39 -12.67
CA SER A 155 -22.69 -21.05 -13.97
C SER A 155 -23.70 -19.89 -13.89
N LEU A 156 -24.38 -19.69 -12.75
CA LEU A 156 -25.39 -18.64 -12.61
C LEU A 156 -24.79 -17.24 -12.52
N LEU A 157 -23.69 -17.07 -11.78
CA LEU A 157 -22.94 -15.82 -11.68
C LEU A 157 -21.61 -16.11 -10.98
N SER A 158 -20.49 -15.78 -11.61
CA SER A 158 -19.17 -15.79 -10.98
C SER A 158 -18.37 -14.57 -11.39
N VAL A 159 -17.52 -14.10 -10.48
CA VAL A 159 -16.59 -12.98 -10.71
C VAL A 159 -15.19 -13.34 -10.24
N SER A 160 -14.17 -12.84 -10.94
CA SER A 160 -12.77 -12.94 -10.53
C SER A 160 -12.46 -12.05 -9.34
N ASP A 161 -11.21 -12.07 -8.89
CA ASP A 161 -10.68 -11.00 -8.05
C ASP A 161 -10.49 -9.71 -8.86
N LEU A 162 -10.48 -8.58 -8.16
CA LEU A 162 -10.15 -7.28 -8.73
C LEU A 162 -8.63 -7.13 -8.88
N TYR A 163 -8.22 -6.56 -10.01
CA TYR A 163 -6.83 -6.23 -10.28
C TYR A 163 -6.71 -4.96 -11.11
N TRP A 164 -5.66 -4.19 -10.86
CA TRP A 164 -5.31 -3.04 -11.69
C TRP A 164 -4.63 -3.52 -12.96
N ILE A 165 -4.92 -2.87 -14.09
CA ILE A 165 -4.23 -3.11 -15.35
C ILE A 165 -2.98 -2.23 -15.39
N GLU A 166 -1.82 -2.84 -15.63
CA GLU A 166 -0.59 -2.14 -15.97
C GLU A 166 -0.34 -2.25 -17.47
N SER A 167 -0.11 -1.11 -18.14
CA SER A 167 0.38 -1.10 -19.52
C SER A 167 1.85 -1.48 -19.52
N ASP A 168 2.18 -2.69 -19.94
CA ASP A 168 3.57 -3.13 -20.05
C ASP A 168 4.28 -2.29 -21.14
N SER A 169 5.34 -1.57 -20.78
CA SER A 169 6.17 -0.86 -21.75
C SER A 169 7.13 -1.78 -22.50
N LEU A 170 7.31 -3.03 -22.04
CA LEU A 170 8.24 -4.03 -22.58
C LEU A 170 7.54 -5.13 -23.40
N ASN A 171 6.24 -5.38 -23.18
CA ASN A 171 5.42 -6.27 -24.02
C ASN A 171 4.19 -5.53 -24.55
N GLU A 172 3.79 -5.83 -25.79
CA GLU A 172 2.56 -5.30 -26.39
C GLU A 172 1.26 -5.89 -25.76
N GLU A 173 1.37 -6.75 -24.74
CA GLU A 173 0.23 -7.34 -24.04
C GLU A 173 -0.22 -6.49 -22.84
N SER A 174 -1.34 -5.80 -23.00
CA SER A 174 -1.99 -4.89 -22.03
C SER A 174 -2.85 -5.61 -20.99
N ASP A 175 -2.37 -6.67 -20.34
CA ASP A 175 -3.16 -7.44 -19.36
C ASP A 175 -2.34 -8.01 -18.19
N VAL A 176 -1.33 -7.27 -17.73
CA VAL A 176 -0.56 -7.66 -16.54
C VAL A 176 -1.20 -7.04 -15.30
N PRO A 177 -1.60 -7.84 -14.30
CA PRO A 177 -2.05 -7.31 -13.01
C PRO A 177 -0.96 -6.46 -12.36
N LYS A 178 -1.24 -5.17 -12.14
CA LYS A 178 -0.36 -4.27 -11.39
C LYS A 178 -0.26 -4.80 -9.96
N VAL A 179 0.96 -5.03 -9.52
CA VAL A 179 1.25 -5.51 -8.16
C VAL A 179 1.33 -4.35 -7.16
N ILE A 180 1.61 -3.14 -7.65
CA ILE A 180 1.74 -1.94 -6.81
C ILE A 180 0.39 -1.21 -6.73
N ASP A 181 -0.22 -1.25 -5.55
CA ASP A 181 -1.45 -0.52 -5.23
C ASP A 181 -1.18 0.91 -4.69
N ASN A 182 -0.01 1.48 -5.00
CA ASN A 182 0.31 2.87 -4.68
C ASN A 182 0.24 3.70 -5.96
N PHE A 183 -0.60 4.72 -5.94
CA PHE A 183 -0.80 5.64 -7.04
C PHE A 183 -0.41 7.04 -6.62
N SER A 184 0.04 7.83 -7.57
CA SER A 184 0.30 9.24 -7.33
C SER A 184 -0.96 10.06 -7.61
N ASN A 185 -1.23 11.07 -6.79
CA ASN A 185 -2.34 12.00 -7.02
C ASN A 185 -2.18 12.91 -8.25
N ARG A 186 -1.11 12.71 -9.04
CA ARG A 186 -0.81 13.35 -10.33
C ARG A 186 -0.65 12.34 -11.47
N GLU A 187 -0.80 11.04 -11.20
CA GLU A 187 -0.77 10.02 -12.23
C GLU A 187 -1.94 10.15 -13.20
N GLU A 188 -1.75 9.57 -14.38
CA GLU A 188 -2.86 9.29 -15.29
C GLU A 188 -3.89 8.38 -14.61
N PRO A 189 -5.17 8.42 -15.06
CA PRO A 189 -6.18 7.52 -14.52
C PRO A 189 -5.72 6.06 -14.61
N ALA A 190 -5.97 5.30 -13.55
CA ALA A 190 -5.65 3.88 -13.51
C ALA A 190 -6.90 3.07 -13.86
N THR A 191 -6.74 1.99 -14.62
CA THR A 191 -7.84 1.09 -14.96
C THR A 191 -7.82 -0.11 -14.02
N ILE A 192 -8.97 -0.38 -13.39
CA ILE A 192 -9.22 -1.61 -12.65
C ILE A 192 -10.10 -2.53 -13.48
N ALA A 193 -9.85 -3.83 -13.39
CA ALA A 193 -10.58 -4.83 -14.13
C ALA A 193 -11.09 -5.97 -13.23
N ILE A 194 -12.17 -6.58 -13.69
CA ILE A 194 -12.74 -7.81 -13.16
C ILE A 194 -13.31 -8.63 -14.31
N ASP A 195 -13.13 -9.95 -14.24
CA ASP A 195 -13.75 -10.87 -15.17
C ASP A 195 -15.08 -11.36 -14.57
N LEU A 196 -16.13 -11.40 -15.39
CA LEU A 196 -17.47 -11.84 -15.01
C LEU A 196 -17.97 -12.90 -15.98
N VAL A 197 -18.63 -13.94 -15.46
CA VAL A 197 -19.37 -14.90 -16.29
C VAL A 197 -20.76 -15.16 -15.71
N SER A 198 -21.72 -15.38 -16.59
CA SER A 198 -23.03 -15.92 -16.23
C SER A 198 -23.68 -16.56 -17.45
N VAL A 199 -24.25 -17.75 -17.26
CA VAL A 199 -25.06 -18.45 -18.28
C VAL A 199 -26.47 -17.86 -18.37
N ALA A 200 -26.90 -17.10 -17.36
CA ALA A 200 -28.18 -16.42 -17.38
C ALA A 200 -28.08 -15.21 -18.32
N ARG A 201 -28.68 -15.35 -19.50
CA ARG A 201 -28.70 -14.34 -20.57
C ARG A 201 -29.78 -13.27 -20.33
N ASP A 202 -29.83 -12.74 -19.12
CA ASP A 202 -30.76 -11.66 -18.74
C ASP A 202 -29.97 -10.55 -18.01
N THR A 203 -30.62 -9.48 -17.61
CA THR A 203 -29.97 -8.24 -17.16
C THR A 203 -29.42 -8.40 -15.74
N LEU A 204 -28.13 -8.08 -15.58
CA LEU A 204 -27.41 -7.99 -14.32
C LEU A 204 -27.15 -6.51 -13.99
N ASN A 205 -27.32 -6.12 -12.72
CA ASN A 205 -26.86 -4.80 -12.25
C ASN A 205 -25.44 -4.95 -11.70
N VAL A 206 -24.54 -4.08 -12.19
CA VAL A 206 -23.17 -3.98 -11.73
C VAL A 206 -22.96 -2.60 -11.13
N THR A 207 -22.36 -2.54 -9.95
CA THR A 207 -22.03 -1.30 -9.24
C THR A 207 -20.53 -1.27 -8.98
N TRP A 208 -19.90 -0.16 -9.36
CA TRP A 208 -18.56 0.21 -8.95
C TRP A 208 -18.65 1.35 -7.95
N SER A 209 -17.89 1.33 -6.87
CA SER A 209 -17.71 2.49 -6.01
C SER A 209 -16.25 2.67 -5.62
N VAL A 210 -15.87 3.92 -5.37
CA VAL A 210 -14.58 4.29 -4.78
C VAL A 210 -14.88 5.06 -3.51
N SER A 211 -14.40 4.58 -2.38
CA SER A 211 -14.61 5.19 -1.07
C SER A 211 -13.29 5.59 -0.40
N GLY A 212 -13.33 6.68 0.38
CA GLY A 212 -12.22 7.09 1.23
C GLY A 212 -12.18 6.33 2.56
N GLU A 213 -11.20 6.65 3.42
CA GLU A 213 -11.07 6.01 4.75
C GLU A 213 -12.27 6.27 5.68
N ASP A 214 -12.99 7.38 5.46
CA ASP A 214 -14.22 7.72 6.18
C ASP A 214 -15.43 6.85 5.76
N GLY A 215 -15.24 5.95 4.78
CA GLY A 215 -16.26 5.09 4.21
C GLY A 215 -17.22 5.83 3.26
N LYS A 216 -16.94 7.09 2.93
CA LYS A 216 -17.78 7.87 2.02
C LYS A 216 -17.38 7.60 0.58
N ASP A 217 -18.36 7.22 -0.23
CA ASP A 217 -18.18 7.11 -1.67
C ASP A 217 -17.87 8.47 -2.30
N ILE A 218 -16.73 8.56 -2.97
CA ILE A 218 -16.31 9.71 -3.78
C ILE A 218 -16.70 9.55 -5.25
N ALA A 219 -16.91 8.31 -5.69
CA ALA A 219 -17.41 7.97 -7.01
C ALA A 219 -18.26 6.69 -6.94
N THR A 220 -19.35 6.66 -7.68
CA THR A 220 -20.21 5.48 -7.83
C THR A 220 -20.67 5.40 -9.29
N SER A 221 -20.66 4.20 -9.86
CA SER A 221 -21.18 3.93 -11.21
C SER A 221 -22.05 2.69 -11.18
N VAL A 222 -23.27 2.80 -11.69
CA VAL A 222 -24.22 1.68 -11.79
C VAL A 222 -24.49 1.41 -13.27
N GLN A 223 -24.27 0.17 -13.69
CA GLN A 223 -24.42 -0.28 -15.06
C GLN A 223 -25.33 -1.49 -15.13
N ARG A 224 -26.07 -1.61 -16.24
CA ARG A 224 -26.83 -2.81 -16.58
C ARG A 224 -26.12 -3.52 -17.70
N ILE A 225 -25.78 -4.78 -17.49
CA ILE A 225 -25.10 -5.61 -18.49
C ILE A 225 -25.92 -6.86 -18.76
N VAL A 226 -25.77 -7.41 -19.96
CA VAL A 226 -26.38 -8.70 -20.34
C VAL A 226 -25.25 -9.69 -20.60
N PRO A 227 -25.06 -10.68 -19.71
CA PRO A 227 -24.07 -11.73 -19.90
C PRO A 227 -24.35 -12.55 -21.16
N ASN A 228 -23.29 -12.93 -21.87
CA ASN A 228 -23.40 -13.71 -23.11
C ASN A 228 -23.07 -15.21 -22.93
N GLY A 229 -22.76 -15.64 -21.70
CA GLY A 229 -22.32 -17.00 -21.38
C GLY A 229 -20.81 -17.23 -21.48
N SER A 230 -20.06 -16.27 -22.01
CA SER A 230 -18.59 -16.27 -22.01
C SER A 230 -18.07 -15.38 -20.89
N VAL A 231 -16.78 -15.55 -20.56
CA VAL A 231 -16.07 -14.61 -19.68
C VAL A 231 -16.05 -13.23 -20.35
N GLN A 232 -16.58 -12.23 -19.66
CA GLN A 232 -16.60 -10.83 -20.07
C GLN A 232 -15.75 -10.03 -19.09
N ARG A 233 -14.81 -9.26 -19.64
CA ARG A 233 -14.04 -8.31 -18.85
C ARG A 233 -14.82 -7.01 -18.67
N LEU A 234 -14.90 -6.55 -17.43
CA LEU A 234 -15.44 -5.25 -17.08
C LEU A 234 -14.31 -4.39 -16.53
N GLU A 235 -14.22 -3.17 -17.04
CA GLU A 235 -13.18 -2.22 -16.67
C GLU A 235 -13.81 -0.96 -16.09
N TYR A 236 -13.13 -0.38 -15.10
CA TYR A 236 -13.49 0.89 -14.50
C TYR A 236 -12.25 1.77 -14.39
N VAL A 237 -12.38 3.03 -14.78
CA VAL A 237 -11.27 3.99 -14.73
C VAL A 237 -11.36 4.81 -13.46
N VAL A 238 -10.33 4.73 -12.63
CA VAL A 238 -10.21 5.48 -11.38
C VAL A 238 -9.29 6.68 -11.60
N VAL A 239 -9.86 7.88 -11.44
CA VAL A 239 -9.12 9.14 -11.60
C VAL A 239 -8.48 9.51 -10.27
N MET A 240 -7.15 9.38 -10.20
CA MET A 240 -6.36 9.69 -8.99
C MET A 240 -6.11 11.19 -8.81
N LYS A 241 -6.33 11.97 -9.86
CA LYS A 241 -6.00 13.39 -9.91
C LYS A 241 -6.74 14.15 -8.80
N ASN A 242 -5.97 14.86 -7.97
CA ASN A 242 -6.45 15.67 -6.84
C ASN A 242 -7.12 14.87 -5.71
N LEU A 243 -7.00 13.54 -5.68
CA LEU A 243 -7.42 12.78 -4.51
C LEU A 243 -6.50 13.10 -3.32
N PRO A 244 -7.06 13.31 -2.11
CA PRO A 244 -6.30 13.38 -0.87
C PRO A 244 -5.33 12.19 -0.70
N VAL A 245 -4.23 12.44 0.01
CA VAL A 245 -3.35 11.36 0.48
C VAL A 245 -4.06 10.62 1.58
N GLN A 246 -4.42 9.37 1.30
CA GLN A 246 -5.04 8.44 2.22
C GLN A 246 -5.17 7.08 1.52
N LYS A 247 -5.67 6.08 2.25
CA LYS A 247 -6.14 4.83 1.69
C LYS A 247 -7.53 4.98 1.07
N TYR A 248 -7.75 4.28 -0.03
CA TYR A 248 -9.03 4.19 -0.72
C TYR A 248 -9.41 2.73 -0.91
N THR A 249 -10.71 2.49 -1.08
CA THR A 249 -11.25 1.17 -1.42
C THR A 249 -12.04 1.29 -2.72
N VAL A 250 -11.75 0.43 -3.70
CA VAL A 250 -12.63 0.19 -4.84
C VAL A 250 -13.47 -1.03 -4.54
N SER A 251 -14.78 -0.88 -4.61
CA SER A 251 -15.73 -1.98 -4.45
C SER A 251 -16.45 -2.24 -5.76
N PHE A 252 -16.61 -3.52 -6.08
CA PHE A 252 -17.41 -4.04 -7.18
C PHE A 252 -18.53 -4.89 -6.61
N GLU A 253 -19.74 -4.72 -7.11
CA GLU A 253 -20.89 -5.55 -6.79
C GLU A 253 -21.67 -5.93 -8.05
N ALA A 254 -21.95 -7.22 -8.22
CA ALA A 254 -22.83 -7.77 -9.24
C ALA A 254 -24.06 -8.39 -8.57
N LEU A 255 -25.24 -7.90 -8.93
CA LEU A 255 -26.53 -8.38 -8.43
C LEU A 255 -27.44 -8.83 -9.57
N GLY A 256 -27.85 -10.10 -9.53
CA GLY A 256 -28.86 -10.65 -10.42
C GLY A 256 -29.01 -12.15 -10.25
N PHE A 257 -30.08 -12.71 -10.83
CA PHE A 257 -30.36 -14.16 -10.79
C PHE A 257 -30.44 -14.75 -9.37
N GLY A 258 -30.82 -13.94 -8.37
CA GLY A 258 -30.84 -14.33 -6.96
C GLY A 258 -29.45 -14.47 -6.33
N ARG A 259 -28.39 -14.04 -7.01
CA ARG A 259 -27.00 -14.04 -6.53
C ARG A 259 -26.49 -12.62 -6.34
N ARG A 260 -25.54 -12.49 -5.42
CA ARG A 260 -24.79 -11.27 -5.15
C ARG A 260 -23.32 -11.66 -5.06
N GLU A 261 -22.52 -11.16 -5.99
CA GLU A 261 -21.07 -11.27 -5.95
C GLU A 261 -20.48 -9.90 -5.65
N ALA A 262 -19.57 -9.80 -4.69
CA ALA A 262 -18.91 -8.56 -4.33
C ALA A 262 -17.40 -8.78 -4.15
N ARG A 263 -16.61 -7.81 -4.60
CA ARG A 263 -15.15 -7.80 -4.45
C ARG A 263 -14.70 -6.40 -4.06
N GLU A 264 -13.63 -6.33 -3.29
CA GLU A 264 -13.02 -5.07 -2.88
C GLU A 264 -11.50 -5.16 -3.01
N ILE A 265 -10.89 -4.04 -3.32
CA ILE A 265 -9.44 -3.87 -3.36
C ILE A 265 -9.11 -2.49 -2.80
N THR A 266 -8.03 -2.42 -2.04
CA THR A 266 -7.57 -1.16 -1.47
C THR A 266 -6.37 -0.62 -2.23
N PHE A 267 -6.24 0.69 -2.31
CA PHE A 267 -5.08 1.36 -2.87
C PHE A 267 -4.73 2.60 -2.05
N ASN A 268 -3.48 3.04 -2.13
CA ASN A 268 -3.02 4.27 -1.48
C ASN A 268 -2.76 5.33 -2.52
N VAL A 269 -3.21 6.54 -2.24
CA VAL A 269 -2.81 7.72 -3.02
C VAL A 269 -1.70 8.43 -2.28
N ASN A 270 -0.55 8.57 -2.93
CA ASN A 270 0.65 9.20 -2.39
C ASN A 270 1.00 10.46 -3.19
N ILE A 271 1.86 11.28 -2.62
CA ILE A 271 2.42 12.47 -3.26
C ILE A 271 3.83 12.09 -3.78
N PRO A 272 4.11 12.15 -5.10
CA PRO A 272 5.45 11.89 -5.63
C PRO A 272 6.55 12.65 -4.89
N GLY A 273 7.62 11.96 -4.52
CA GLY A 273 8.75 12.55 -3.79
C GLY A 273 8.48 12.80 -2.31
N VAL A 274 7.28 12.55 -1.79
CA VAL A 274 6.97 12.57 -0.35
C VAL A 274 7.04 11.16 0.22
N PRO A 275 7.60 10.95 1.43
CA PRO A 275 7.70 9.63 2.05
C PRO A 275 6.34 8.94 2.20
N ALA A 276 6.31 7.63 1.95
CA ALA A 276 5.09 6.83 2.08
C ALA A 276 4.58 6.70 3.53
N SER A 277 5.41 7.02 4.52
CA SER A 277 4.99 7.12 5.93
C SER A 277 4.02 8.29 6.17
N ILE A 278 3.93 9.24 5.24
CA ILE A 278 2.95 10.32 5.30
C ILE A 278 1.62 9.83 4.71
N THR A 279 0.73 9.38 5.59
CA THR A 279 -0.64 8.96 5.24
C THR A 279 -1.66 10.08 5.38
N ASP A 280 -1.39 11.11 6.21
CA ASP A 280 -2.22 12.30 6.39
C ASP A 280 -1.38 13.56 6.18
N LEU A 281 -1.66 14.30 5.09
CA LEU A 281 -0.95 15.53 4.77
C LEU A 281 -1.17 16.65 5.81
N GLY A 282 -2.35 16.70 6.45
CA GLY A 282 -2.66 17.63 7.52
C GLY A 282 -1.85 17.38 8.79
N GLU A 283 -1.70 16.12 9.20
CA GLU A 283 -0.79 15.68 10.27
C GLU A 283 0.66 16.03 9.91
N ALA A 284 1.10 15.71 8.70
CA ALA A 284 2.44 16.04 8.22
C ALA A 284 2.73 17.55 8.26
N ILE A 285 1.77 18.39 7.86
CA ILE A 285 1.87 19.85 7.97
C ILE A 285 1.93 20.29 9.43
N ARG A 286 1.24 19.61 10.35
CA ARG A 286 1.35 19.93 11.79
C ARG A 286 2.74 19.61 12.32
N GLN A 287 3.34 18.52 11.86
CA GLN A 287 4.63 18.02 12.31
C GLN A 287 5.77 18.97 11.93
N VAL A 288 5.76 19.59 10.72
CA VAL A 288 6.84 20.52 10.28
C VAL A 288 7.05 21.75 11.17
N LYS A 289 6.19 21.98 12.18
CA LYS A 289 6.29 23.09 13.14
C LYS A 289 7.67 23.24 13.79
N TYR A 290 8.47 22.17 13.85
CA TYR A 290 9.81 22.20 14.45
C TYR A 290 10.89 22.83 13.55
N ILE A 291 10.65 22.90 12.24
CA ILE A 291 11.61 23.41 11.24
C ILE A 291 11.04 24.55 10.37
N ALA A 292 9.73 24.78 10.46
CA ALA A 292 9.03 25.87 9.78
C ALA A 292 9.10 27.16 10.60
N THR A 293 9.23 28.30 9.91
CA THR A 293 9.03 29.61 10.56
C THR A 293 7.56 29.81 10.95
N ALA A 294 7.29 30.76 11.84
CA ALA A 294 5.92 31.07 12.26
C ALA A 294 5.02 31.49 11.09
N GLU A 295 5.57 32.16 10.08
CA GLU A 295 4.86 32.54 8.86
C GLU A 295 4.59 31.33 7.96
N GLU A 296 5.60 30.49 7.71
CA GLU A 296 5.45 29.27 6.90
C GLU A 296 4.41 28.33 7.50
N ASN A 297 4.49 28.09 8.81
CA ASN A 297 3.57 27.20 9.53
C ASN A 297 2.13 27.74 9.48
N ARG A 298 1.95 29.06 9.61
CA ARG A 298 0.64 29.71 9.46
C ARG A 298 0.10 29.51 8.05
N ARG A 299 0.91 29.81 7.03
CA ARG A 299 0.53 29.70 5.61
C ARG A 299 0.14 28.27 5.23
N LEU A 300 0.91 27.27 5.68
CA LEU A 300 0.60 25.85 5.46
C LEU A 300 -0.71 25.43 6.14
N ARG A 301 -0.94 25.84 7.39
CA ARG A 301 -2.14 25.46 8.14
C ARG A 301 -3.42 26.14 7.64
N SER A 302 -3.33 27.38 7.15
CA SER A 302 -4.50 28.14 6.70
C SER A 302 -4.91 27.88 5.25
N ALA A 303 -4.08 27.18 4.47
CA ALA A 303 -4.34 26.94 3.05
C ALA A 303 -5.52 25.98 2.81
N SER A 304 -6.13 26.05 1.62
CA SER A 304 -7.13 25.07 1.18
C SER A 304 -6.50 23.69 0.98
N VAL A 305 -7.29 22.61 0.90
CA VAL A 305 -6.75 21.25 0.68
C VAL A 305 -5.87 21.18 -0.57
N ILE A 306 -6.33 21.83 -1.66
CA ILE A 306 -5.60 21.86 -2.94
C ILE A 306 -4.29 22.65 -2.80
N ASP A 307 -4.32 23.81 -2.14
CA ASP A 307 -3.14 24.66 -1.99
C ASP A 307 -2.12 24.09 -0.99
N ARG A 308 -2.59 23.34 0.03
CA ARG A 308 -1.74 22.73 1.07
C ARG A 308 -0.69 21.80 0.47
N GLU A 309 -1.05 20.96 -0.49
CA GLU A 309 -0.11 20.05 -1.14
C GLU A 309 1.00 20.82 -1.84
N GLN A 310 0.63 21.82 -2.65
CA GLN A 310 1.60 22.62 -3.38
C GLN A 310 2.55 23.34 -2.42
N LEU A 311 2.00 23.99 -1.38
CA LEU A 311 2.80 24.69 -0.39
C LEU A 311 3.73 23.75 0.39
N PHE A 312 3.26 22.55 0.71
CA PHE A 312 4.07 21.55 1.40
C PHE A 312 5.23 21.07 0.53
N ARG A 313 5.00 20.84 -0.77
CA ARG A 313 6.07 20.52 -1.73
C ARG A 313 7.07 21.65 -1.88
N GLU A 314 6.59 22.89 -2.02
CA GLU A 314 7.46 24.07 -2.12
C GLU A 314 8.31 24.24 -0.85
N PHE A 315 7.71 24.02 0.32
CA PHE A 315 8.38 24.05 1.62
C PHE A 315 9.58 23.10 1.68
N TRP A 316 9.38 21.86 1.24
CA TRP A 316 10.43 20.83 1.23
C TRP A 316 11.43 21.00 0.09
N LYS A 317 10.97 21.33 -1.12
CA LYS A 317 11.84 21.61 -2.27
C LYS A 317 12.85 22.71 -1.97
N ARG A 318 12.45 23.75 -1.22
CA ARG A 318 13.36 24.83 -0.81
C ARG A 318 14.44 24.38 0.19
N ARG A 319 14.23 23.24 0.84
CA ARG A 319 15.12 22.64 1.85
C ARG A 319 15.79 21.36 1.35
N ASP A 320 15.70 21.08 0.06
CA ASP A 320 16.31 19.91 -0.55
C ASP A 320 17.83 20.07 -0.60
N PRO A 321 18.61 19.21 0.10
CA PRO A 321 20.06 19.26 0.04
C PRO A 321 20.60 18.81 -1.33
N THR A 322 19.87 17.96 -2.06
CA THR A 322 20.32 17.39 -3.34
C THR A 322 19.26 17.53 -4.45
N PRO A 323 18.97 18.77 -4.91
CA PRO A 323 17.86 19.03 -5.84
C PRO A 323 18.00 18.39 -7.23
N GLU A 324 19.15 17.79 -7.54
CA GLU A 324 19.41 17.03 -8.77
C GLU A 324 18.88 15.58 -8.69
N THR A 325 18.56 15.11 -7.50
CA THR A 325 17.93 13.81 -7.28
C THR A 325 16.41 13.95 -7.22
N ALA A 326 15.69 12.85 -7.40
CA ALA A 326 14.23 12.85 -7.25
C ALA A 326 13.79 12.78 -5.78
N ARG A 327 14.74 12.55 -4.86
CA ARG A 327 14.52 12.38 -3.43
C ARG A 327 14.86 13.68 -2.72
N ASN A 328 14.26 13.88 -1.58
CA ASN A 328 14.63 14.96 -0.67
C ASN A 328 15.07 14.31 0.63
N GLU A 329 16.37 14.09 0.78
CA GLU A 329 16.93 13.32 1.90
C GLU A 329 16.57 13.96 3.25
N LEU A 330 16.49 15.30 3.29
CA LEU A 330 16.11 16.00 4.51
C LEU A 330 14.65 15.69 4.91
N MET A 331 13.73 15.69 3.94
CA MET A 331 12.33 15.35 4.20
C MET A 331 12.20 13.89 4.66
N GLU A 332 12.87 12.97 3.97
CA GLU A 332 12.84 11.55 4.32
C GLU A 332 13.36 11.31 5.74
N GLU A 333 14.52 11.85 6.08
CA GLU A 333 15.11 11.75 7.43
C GLU A 333 14.21 12.41 8.48
N TYR A 334 13.59 13.55 8.15
CA TYR A 334 12.68 14.23 9.07
C TYR A 334 11.48 13.37 9.43
N TYR A 335 10.80 12.80 8.43
CA TYR A 335 9.63 11.95 8.67
C TYR A 335 9.99 10.57 9.24
N PHE A 336 11.18 10.06 8.95
CA PHE A 336 11.72 8.89 9.65
C PHE A 336 11.84 9.15 11.16
N ARG A 337 12.34 10.32 11.56
CA ARG A 337 12.43 10.69 12.99
C ARG A 337 11.08 10.92 13.64
N VAL A 338 10.10 11.43 12.89
CA VAL A 338 8.72 11.57 13.35
C VAL A 338 8.13 10.19 13.65
N GLU A 339 8.22 9.26 12.71
CA GLU A 339 7.72 7.89 12.84
C GLU A 339 8.40 7.17 14.02
N TYR A 340 9.73 7.26 14.13
CA TYR A 340 10.47 6.71 15.26
C TYR A 340 10.00 7.32 16.60
N SER A 341 9.73 8.62 16.62
CA SER A 341 9.25 9.29 17.82
C SER A 341 7.86 8.82 18.22
N ASP A 342 6.97 8.63 17.25
CA ASP A 342 5.63 8.07 17.49
C ASP A 342 5.70 6.61 17.96
N GLU A 343 6.62 5.81 17.43
CA GLU A 343 6.81 4.43 17.89
C GLU A 343 7.35 4.36 19.32
N LYS A 344 8.35 5.18 19.66
CA LYS A 344 9.08 5.06 20.95
C LYS A 344 8.52 5.91 22.08
N TYR A 345 7.95 7.07 21.78
CA TYR A 345 7.66 8.09 22.77
C TYR A 345 6.17 8.42 22.88
N SER A 346 5.30 7.75 22.12
CA SER A 346 3.85 7.92 22.28
C SER A 346 3.39 7.54 23.68
N THR A 347 2.45 8.34 24.20
CA THR A 347 1.80 8.11 25.50
C THR A 347 0.28 8.30 25.31
N HIS A 348 -0.33 9.20 26.08
CA HIS A 348 -1.70 9.66 25.89
C HIS A 348 -1.83 10.66 24.71
N ARG A 349 -0.69 11.05 24.11
CA ARG A 349 -0.55 11.90 22.93
C ARG A 349 0.48 11.31 21.97
N PRO A 350 0.45 11.67 20.66
CA PRO A 350 1.44 11.23 19.69
C PRO A 350 2.88 11.56 20.15
N GLY A 351 3.80 10.63 19.90
CA GLY A 351 5.19 10.73 20.30
C GLY A 351 5.90 11.97 19.74
N TRP A 352 5.59 12.38 18.52
CA TRP A 352 6.13 13.60 17.90
C TRP A 352 5.74 14.88 18.65
N GLU A 353 4.67 14.87 19.45
CA GLU A 353 4.26 16.01 20.31
C GLU A 353 4.89 15.97 21.71
N THR A 354 5.53 14.87 22.09
CA THR A 354 6.25 14.78 23.38
C THR A 354 7.56 15.56 23.33
N ASP A 355 8.08 15.91 24.51
CA ASP A 355 9.34 16.63 24.58
C ASP A 355 10.52 15.76 24.09
N ARG A 356 10.52 14.47 24.41
CA ARG A 356 11.52 13.52 23.89
C ARG A 356 11.44 13.41 22.38
N GLY A 357 10.24 13.21 21.82
CA GLY A 357 10.05 13.16 20.37
C GLY A 357 10.44 14.46 19.67
N ARG A 358 10.10 15.62 20.24
CA ARG A 358 10.53 16.93 19.73
C ARG A 358 12.05 17.03 19.64
N ILE A 359 12.77 16.69 20.72
CA ILE A 359 14.25 16.76 20.75
C ILE A 359 14.84 15.77 19.75
N TYR A 360 14.30 14.55 19.68
CA TYR A 360 14.74 13.54 18.72
C TYR A 360 14.54 14.00 17.27
N ILE A 361 13.39 14.59 16.93
CA ILE A 361 13.14 15.12 15.57
C ILE A 361 14.14 16.24 15.23
N MET A 362 14.34 17.18 16.15
CA MET A 362 15.20 18.34 15.91
C MET A 362 16.69 17.99 15.82
N TYR A 363 17.17 17.06 16.64
CA TYR A 363 18.61 16.80 16.81
C TYR A 363 19.05 15.41 16.34
N GLY A 364 18.11 14.51 16.07
CA GLY A 364 18.37 13.12 15.69
C GLY A 364 18.60 12.23 16.90
N GLU A 365 19.22 11.09 16.64
CA GLU A 365 19.62 10.14 17.68
C GLU A 365 20.65 10.77 18.63
N PRO A 366 20.44 10.71 19.96
CA PRO A 366 21.45 11.15 20.92
C PRO A 366 22.68 10.26 20.85
N SER A 367 23.85 10.85 21.13
CA SER A 367 25.11 10.11 21.23
C SER A 367 25.12 9.12 22.39
N ASP A 368 24.44 9.47 23.49
CA ASP A 368 24.27 8.59 24.64
C ASP A 368 22.97 8.93 25.39
N ILE A 369 22.40 7.92 26.07
CA ILE A 369 21.21 8.06 26.91
C ILE A 369 21.50 7.44 28.28
N GLU A 370 21.64 8.30 29.30
CA GLU A 370 21.66 7.87 30.69
C GLU A 370 20.23 7.74 31.21
N ARG A 371 19.86 6.55 31.69
CA ARG A 371 18.53 6.27 32.22
C ARG A 371 18.61 6.05 33.73
N HIS A 372 17.75 6.74 34.45
CA HIS A 372 17.63 6.63 35.90
C HIS A 372 16.20 6.15 36.25
N PRO A 373 15.91 4.86 36.05
CA PRO A 373 14.61 4.30 36.43
C PRO A 373 14.52 4.18 37.96
N PHE A 374 13.53 4.84 38.57
CA PHE A 374 13.12 4.67 39.97
C PHE A 374 14.28 4.59 41.00
N GLU A 375 15.06 5.66 41.11
CA GLU A 375 16.03 5.80 42.19
C GLU A 375 15.35 6.25 43.49
N SER A 376 15.85 5.78 44.64
CA SER A 376 15.29 6.14 45.94
C SER A 376 15.45 7.65 46.19
N GLY A 377 14.33 8.37 46.24
CA GLY A 377 14.30 9.82 46.51
C GLY A 377 14.31 10.71 45.26
N SER A 378 14.30 10.17 44.04
CA SER A 378 14.17 10.95 42.80
C SER A 378 13.06 10.39 41.89
N ARG A 379 12.52 11.25 41.03
CA ARG A 379 11.56 10.82 39.99
C ARG A 379 12.34 10.19 38.82
N PRO A 380 11.77 9.23 38.07
CA PRO A 380 12.44 8.68 36.90
C PRO A 380 12.83 9.79 35.91
N TYR A 381 14.08 9.76 35.45
CA TYR A 381 14.58 10.73 34.47
C TYR A 381 15.55 10.09 33.46
N GLU A 382 15.66 10.72 32.31
CA GLU A 382 16.63 10.38 31.27
C GLU A 382 17.49 11.60 30.94
N ILE A 383 18.79 11.40 30.71
CA ILE A 383 19.69 12.43 30.19
C ILE A 383 20.15 12.00 28.81
N TRP A 384 19.88 12.82 27.82
CA TRP A 384 20.31 12.59 26.44
C TRP A 384 21.49 13.49 26.13
N TYR A 385 22.60 12.91 25.69
CA TYR A 385 23.81 13.61 25.33
C TYR A 385 23.95 13.71 23.81
N TYR A 386 24.21 14.91 23.31
CA TYR A 386 24.54 15.18 21.92
C TYR A 386 25.95 15.77 21.85
N HIS A 387 26.96 14.90 21.88
CA HIS A 387 28.37 15.33 21.99
C HIS A 387 28.80 16.21 20.82
N ASN A 388 28.38 15.86 19.60
CA ASN A 388 28.69 16.62 18.38
C ASN A 388 28.10 18.04 18.40
N LEU A 389 27.03 18.25 19.18
CA LEU A 389 26.36 19.54 19.32
C LEU A 389 26.74 20.27 20.62
N ASN A 390 27.55 19.63 21.47
CA ASN A 390 27.85 20.05 22.84
C ASN A 390 26.59 20.43 23.63
N ARG A 391 25.56 19.57 23.57
CA ARG A 391 24.26 19.76 24.24
C ARG A 391 23.89 18.54 25.07
N ARG A 392 23.10 18.77 26.12
CA ARG A 392 22.40 17.71 26.85
C ARG A 392 20.97 18.12 27.12
N PHE A 393 20.06 17.15 27.14
CA PHE A 393 18.66 17.35 27.48
C PHE A 393 18.27 16.40 28.60
N VAL A 394 17.67 16.94 29.67
CA VAL A 394 17.21 16.15 30.81
C VAL A 394 15.69 16.06 30.74
N PHE A 395 15.16 14.85 30.77
CA PHE A 395 13.72 14.61 30.76
C PHE A 395 13.29 13.92 32.05
N VAL A 396 12.22 14.42 32.67
CA VAL A 396 11.71 13.88 33.93
C VAL A 396 10.27 13.43 33.75
N ASP A 397 9.96 12.21 34.18
CA ASP A 397 8.59 11.73 34.26
C ASP A 397 7.96 12.21 35.57
N TYR A 398 7.17 13.29 35.47
CA TYR A 398 6.43 13.81 36.62
C TYR A 398 5.13 13.05 36.90
N THR A 399 4.67 12.24 35.95
CA THR A 399 3.37 11.57 35.97
C THR A 399 3.47 10.14 36.50
N GLY A 400 4.62 9.49 36.32
CA GLY A 400 4.83 8.07 36.61
C GLY A 400 4.26 7.13 35.54
N PHE A 401 3.76 7.66 34.43
CA PHE A 401 3.14 6.91 33.32
C PHE A 401 3.97 6.97 32.02
N GLY A 402 5.23 7.41 32.10
CA GLY A 402 6.14 7.46 30.96
C GLY A 402 6.06 8.73 30.11
N ASP A 403 5.35 9.78 30.54
CA ASP A 403 5.37 11.11 29.89
C ASP A 403 6.54 11.94 30.43
N TYR A 404 7.73 11.66 29.89
CA TYR A 404 8.96 12.36 30.21
C TYR A 404 8.96 13.76 29.58
N THR A 405 8.98 14.79 30.44
CA THR A 405 8.95 16.21 30.05
C THR A 405 10.33 16.83 30.16
N LEU A 406 10.67 17.76 29.26
CA LEU A 406 11.96 18.44 29.24
C LEU A 406 12.09 19.30 30.50
N ALA A 407 13.11 19.02 31.30
CA ALA A 407 13.40 19.79 32.49
C ALA A 407 13.88 21.19 32.11
N GLY A 408 13.41 22.20 32.86
CA GLY A 408 13.74 23.60 32.60
C GLY A 408 15.22 23.97 32.83
N PRO A 409 15.59 25.26 32.63
CA PRO A 409 16.96 25.77 32.65
C PRO A 409 17.79 25.37 33.87
N GLN A 410 17.14 25.04 35.00
CA GLN A 410 17.77 24.53 36.20
C GLN A 410 18.64 23.28 36.01
N TRP A 411 18.56 22.60 34.84
CA TRP A 411 19.39 21.43 34.49
C TRP A 411 20.30 21.62 33.24
N GLY A 412 20.31 22.82 32.61
CA GLY A 412 21.24 23.25 31.53
C GLY A 412 20.71 23.14 30.08
N TYR A 413 21.11 24.06 29.18
CA TYR A 413 20.74 24.16 27.74
C TYR A 413 21.89 23.87 26.77
#